data_AF-A0A1X0S2I9-F1
#
_entry.id   AF-A0A1X0S2I9-F1
#
_cell.length_a   1.000
_cell.length_b   1.000
_cell.length_c   1.000
_cell.angle_alpha   90.00
_cell.angle_beta   90.00
_cell.angle_gamma   90.00
#
_symmetry.space_group_name_H-M   'P 1'
#
loop_
_entity.id
_entity.type
_entity.pdbx_description
1 polymer ?
#
loop_
_entity_poly.entity_id
_entity_poly.type
_entity_poly.pdbx_seq_one_letter_code
_entity_poly.pdbx_strand_id
1 'polypeptide(L)'
;MDNINASNEQEESQSIFTRSEVDELLCELEERRETKKQLQVIGSDLPVDISKTLDGQNTSQLKEIFKQYKKGIYRYNHGEWTTAEQINKEFIPELKNWKVDAYQLVHTVYKITESTRIQARESTELFEQLHYLQYKAEFGSSENRDIFNNTIDQAQQLAVFSYGSAKEAAIKALKLPTSIKHLEPTSEEDGKKNSFDNEFVE
;
A
#
# COMPACT_ATOMS: atom_id res chain seq x y z
N MET A 1 1.21 60.29 -14.26
CA MET A 1 1.85 60.28 -12.93
C MET A 1 1.78 58.86 -12.45
N ASP A 2 2.87 58.15 -12.70
CA ASP A 2 3.16 56.85 -12.13
C ASP A 2 3.20 56.95 -10.61
N ASN A 3 2.56 56.01 -9.93
CA ASN A 3 2.98 55.69 -8.57
C ASN A 3 2.94 54.17 -8.38
N ILE A 4 4.14 53.61 -8.51
CA ILE A 4 4.53 52.26 -8.16
C ILE A 4 4.79 52.22 -6.64
N ASN A 5 4.63 51.04 -6.06
CA ASN A 5 5.00 50.59 -4.70
C ASN A 5 3.98 50.83 -3.58
N ALA A 6 3.41 49.73 -3.09
CA ALA A 6 3.94 49.13 -1.87
C ALA A 6 3.61 47.64 -1.82
N SER A 7 4.67 46.84 -1.75
CA SER A 7 4.70 45.41 -1.53
C SER A 7 3.90 45.02 -0.28
N ASN A 8 2.90 44.15 -0.44
CA ASN A 8 2.42 43.33 0.68
C ASN A 8 3.40 42.17 0.83
N GLU A 9 4.53 42.44 1.46
CA GLU A 9 5.30 41.40 2.12
C GLU A 9 4.43 40.89 3.27
N GLN A 10 3.94 39.66 3.14
CA GLN A 10 3.35 38.93 4.25
C GLN A 10 4.48 38.72 5.27
N GLU A 11 4.45 39.50 6.36
CA GLU A 11 5.29 39.26 7.53
C GLU A 11 5.08 37.82 7.98
N GLU A 12 6.08 36.96 7.73
CA GLU A 12 6.26 35.72 8.46
C GLU A 12 6.41 36.10 9.93
N SER A 13 5.33 35.99 10.70
CA SER A 13 5.38 36.03 12.15
C SER A 13 6.32 34.94 12.64
N GLN A 14 7.61 35.28 12.82
CA GLN A 14 8.57 34.42 13.48
C GLN A 14 8.10 34.25 14.93
N SER A 15 7.46 33.12 15.22
CA SER A 15 7.08 32.75 16.57
C SER A 15 8.35 32.60 17.40
N ILE A 16 8.58 33.52 18.33
CA ILE A 16 9.74 33.48 19.23
C ILE A 16 9.39 32.49 20.35
N PHE A 17 9.85 31.24 20.20
CA PHE A 17 9.70 30.22 21.24
C PHE A 17 10.70 30.45 22.37
N THR A 18 10.24 30.29 23.60
CA THR A 18 11.11 30.22 24.77
C THR A 18 11.86 28.89 24.80
N ARG A 19 13.02 28.85 25.47
CA ARG A 19 13.81 27.62 25.61
C ARG A 19 13.01 26.46 26.22
N SER A 20 12.12 26.76 27.17
CA SER A 20 11.26 25.76 27.81
C SER A 20 10.21 25.19 26.85
N GLU A 21 9.61 26.02 25.98
CA GLU A 21 8.65 25.56 24.97
C GLU A 21 9.32 24.70 23.90
N VAL A 22 10.56 25.02 23.51
CA VAL A 22 11.34 24.18 22.59
C VAL A 22 11.71 22.84 23.24
N ASP A 23 12.10 22.83 24.51
CA ASP A 23 12.44 21.60 25.23
C ASP A 23 11.18 20.70 25.39
N GLU A 24 10.01 21.29 25.67
CA GLU A 24 8.73 20.57 25.74
C GLU A 24 8.33 19.97 24.38
N LEU A 25 8.46 20.74 23.30
CA LEU A 25 8.21 20.26 21.92
C LEU A 25 9.16 19.11 21.53
N LEU A 26 10.43 19.17 21.93
CA LEU A 26 11.39 18.10 21.66
C LEU A 26 11.05 16.82 22.43
N CYS A 27 10.66 16.93 23.70
CA CYS A 27 10.16 15.80 24.49
C CYS A 27 8.93 15.16 23.83
N GLU A 28 7.92 15.94 23.45
CA GLU A 28 6.72 15.43 22.80
C GLU A 28 7.02 14.74 21.45
N LEU A 29 7.91 15.33 20.64
CA LEU A 29 8.32 14.73 19.36
C LEU A 29 9.06 13.40 19.56
N GLU A 30 9.91 13.32 20.58
CA GLU A 30 10.66 12.11 20.89
C GLU A 30 9.74 11.00 21.39
N GLU A 31 8.79 11.32 22.28
CA GLU A 31 7.76 10.40 22.73
C GLU A 31 6.89 9.91 21.56
N ARG A 32 6.40 10.81 20.71
CA ARG A 32 5.59 10.45 19.53
C ARG A 32 6.34 9.54 18.58
N ARG A 33 7.64 9.78 18.38
CA ARG A 33 8.53 8.95 17.54
C ARG A 33 8.71 7.57 18.16
N GLU A 34 8.93 7.49 19.45
CA GLU A 34 9.13 6.24 20.16
C GLU A 34 7.84 5.40 20.18
N THR A 35 6.69 6.02 20.45
CA THR A 35 5.38 5.36 20.32
C THR A 35 5.16 4.82 18.91
N LYS A 36 5.47 5.61 17.87
CA LYS A 36 5.33 5.15 16.48
C LYS A 36 6.23 3.96 16.17
N LYS A 37 7.47 3.94 16.67
CA LYS A 37 8.38 2.80 16.53
C LYS A 37 7.88 1.57 17.27
N GLN A 38 7.42 1.73 18.52
CA GLN A 38 6.86 0.63 19.29
C GLN A 38 5.64 0.04 18.60
N LEU A 39 4.74 0.87 18.04
CA LEU A 39 3.61 0.40 17.24
C LEU A 39 4.06 -0.31 15.96
N GLN A 40 5.18 0.06 15.34
CA GLN A 40 5.73 -0.67 14.20
C GLN A 40 6.33 -2.03 14.58
N VAL A 41 6.89 -2.16 15.78
CA VAL A 41 7.57 -3.39 16.26
C VAL A 41 6.59 -4.36 16.92
N ILE A 42 5.77 -3.87 17.84
CA ILE A 42 4.80 -4.66 18.60
C ILE A 42 3.51 -4.86 17.78
N GLY A 43 3.18 -3.89 16.93
CA GLY A 43 1.90 -3.85 16.23
C GLY A 43 0.78 -3.27 17.10
N SER A 44 -0.39 -3.14 16.49
CA SER A 44 -1.65 -2.84 17.18
C SER A 44 -2.65 -3.96 16.91
N ASP A 45 -3.59 -4.16 17.84
CA ASP A 45 -4.67 -5.12 17.62
C ASP A 45 -5.49 -4.77 16.37
N LEU A 46 -5.91 -5.80 15.63
CA LEU A 46 -6.78 -5.62 14.47
C LEU A 46 -8.14 -5.07 14.95
N PRO A 47 -8.71 -4.05 14.27
CA PRO A 47 -10.02 -3.52 14.62
C PRO A 47 -11.09 -4.62 14.70
N VAL A 48 -11.89 -4.58 15.78
CA VAL A 48 -12.86 -5.63 16.13
C VAL A 48 -13.88 -5.90 15.02
N ASP A 49 -14.28 -4.87 14.27
CA ASP A 49 -15.24 -5.03 13.18
C ASP A 49 -14.65 -5.82 12.00
N ILE A 50 -13.35 -5.66 11.74
CA ILE A 50 -12.63 -6.43 10.73
C ILE A 50 -12.48 -7.88 11.20
N SER A 51 -12.04 -8.11 12.44
CA SER A 51 -11.85 -9.48 12.96
C SER A 51 -13.15 -10.27 12.98
N LYS A 52 -14.25 -9.68 13.48
CA LYS A 52 -15.58 -10.31 13.47
C LYS A 52 -16.04 -10.69 12.08
N THR A 53 -15.76 -9.87 11.07
CA THR A 53 -16.15 -10.15 9.69
C THR A 53 -15.35 -11.33 9.11
N LEU A 54 -14.06 -11.43 9.46
CA LEU A 54 -13.20 -12.52 9.03
C LEU A 54 -13.54 -13.85 9.73
N ASP A 55 -13.79 -13.81 11.04
CA ASP A 55 -14.03 -15.01 11.86
C ASP A 55 -15.48 -15.52 11.75
N GLY A 56 -16.44 -14.61 11.52
CA GLY A 56 -17.87 -14.92 11.49
C GLY A 56 -18.36 -15.56 10.19
N GLN A 57 -17.50 -15.71 9.18
CA GLN A 57 -17.89 -16.15 7.84
C GLN A 57 -17.18 -17.43 7.41
N ASN A 58 -17.92 -18.32 6.74
CA ASN A 58 -17.30 -19.48 6.12
C ASN A 58 -16.60 -19.10 4.80
N THR A 59 -15.70 -19.97 4.33
CA THR A 59 -14.87 -19.74 3.14
C THR A 59 -15.68 -19.42 1.87
N SER A 60 -16.90 -19.97 1.74
CA SER A 60 -17.75 -19.73 0.57
C SER A 60 -18.39 -18.33 0.63
N GLN A 61 -18.81 -17.88 1.81
CA GLN A 61 -19.33 -16.54 2.03
C GLN A 61 -18.25 -15.48 1.77
N LEU A 62 -17.04 -15.67 2.30
CA LEU A 62 -15.90 -14.77 2.05
C LEU A 62 -15.59 -14.65 0.55
N LYS A 63 -15.61 -15.76 -0.20
CA LYS A 63 -15.38 -15.75 -1.66
C LYS A 63 -16.42 -14.91 -2.40
N GLU A 64 -17.69 -14.97 -2.00
CA GLU A 64 -18.74 -14.17 -2.63
C GLU A 64 -18.60 -12.69 -2.26
N ILE A 65 -18.27 -12.36 -1.01
CA ILE A 65 -17.97 -10.97 -0.61
C ILE A 65 -16.82 -10.40 -1.41
N PHE A 66 -15.71 -11.14 -1.54
CA PHE A 66 -14.58 -10.69 -2.35
C PHE A 66 -14.96 -10.47 -3.81
N LYS A 67 -15.81 -11.34 -4.37
CA LYS A 67 -16.27 -11.19 -5.75
C LYS A 67 -17.16 -9.96 -5.93
N GLN A 68 -18.07 -9.69 -4.99
CA GLN A 68 -18.94 -8.52 -5.02
C GLN A 68 -18.14 -7.23 -4.85
N TYR A 69 -17.23 -7.21 -3.87
CA TYR A 69 -16.34 -6.09 -3.63
C TYR A 69 -15.50 -5.76 -4.88
N LYS A 70 -14.83 -6.76 -5.47
CA LYS A 70 -14.03 -6.59 -6.70
C LYS A 70 -14.83 -6.06 -7.90
N LYS A 71 -16.14 -6.30 -7.94
CA LYS A 71 -17.03 -5.78 -9.00
C LYS A 71 -17.40 -4.31 -8.78
N GLY A 72 -17.40 -3.83 -7.54
CA GLY A 72 -17.74 -2.46 -7.18
C GLY A 72 -16.63 -1.45 -7.51
N ILE A 73 -15.37 -1.90 -7.51
CA ILE A 73 -14.19 -1.04 -7.68
C ILE A 73 -14.12 -0.47 -9.10
N TYR A 74 -13.91 0.85 -9.21
CA TYR A 74 -13.76 1.51 -10.50
C TYR A 74 -12.54 1.02 -11.31
N ARG A 75 -12.66 1.10 -12.63
CA ARG A 75 -11.56 0.82 -13.54
C ARG A 75 -10.81 2.11 -13.86
N TYR A 76 -9.52 2.11 -13.60
CA TYR A 76 -8.60 3.16 -14.01
C TYR A 76 -7.82 2.69 -15.24
N ASN A 77 -7.62 3.58 -16.21
CA ASN A 77 -6.91 3.27 -17.45
C ASN A 77 -5.60 4.05 -17.53
N HIS A 78 -4.48 3.34 -17.44
CA HIS A 78 -3.13 3.87 -17.55
C HIS A 78 -2.17 2.84 -18.21
N GLY A 79 -2.56 2.37 -19.40
CA GLY A 79 -1.75 1.47 -20.22
C GLY A 79 -1.31 0.20 -19.48
N GLU A 80 0.00 -0.08 -19.50
CA GLU A 80 0.62 -1.26 -18.88
C GLU A 80 0.36 -1.37 -17.37
N TRP A 81 0.28 -0.23 -16.67
CA TRP A 81 0.18 -0.19 -15.20
C TRP A 81 -1.18 -0.67 -14.67
N THR A 82 -2.24 -0.50 -15.47
CA THR A 82 -3.61 -0.88 -15.07
C THR A 82 -4.13 -2.12 -15.78
N THR A 83 -3.50 -2.52 -16.89
CA THR A 83 -3.96 -3.65 -17.71
C THR A 83 -3.50 -4.98 -17.13
N ALA A 84 -4.46 -5.82 -16.75
CA ALA A 84 -4.18 -7.21 -16.36
C ALA A 84 -3.57 -7.98 -17.54
N GLU A 85 -2.43 -8.61 -17.29
CA GLU A 85 -1.73 -9.44 -18.26
C GLU A 85 -2.03 -10.92 -18.02
N GLN A 86 -1.92 -11.74 -19.07
CA GLN A 86 -2.10 -13.19 -19.01
C GLN A 86 -1.02 -13.88 -19.84
N ILE A 87 -0.73 -15.14 -19.49
CA ILE A 87 0.17 -15.99 -20.26
C ILE A 87 -0.43 -16.21 -21.66
N ASN A 88 0.35 -15.93 -22.72
CA ASN A 88 -0.09 -16.23 -24.08
C ASN A 88 -0.31 -17.73 -24.24
N LYS A 89 -1.42 -18.11 -24.87
CA LYS A 89 -1.85 -19.51 -24.99
C LYS A 89 -0.80 -20.41 -25.66
N GLU A 90 -0.01 -19.85 -26.56
CA GLU A 90 1.05 -20.54 -27.31
C GLU A 90 2.21 -21.02 -26.43
N PHE A 91 2.51 -20.35 -25.32
CA PHE A 91 3.58 -20.74 -24.39
C PHE A 91 3.11 -21.69 -23.29
N ILE A 92 1.81 -21.94 -23.16
CA ILE A 92 1.27 -22.85 -22.12
C ILE A 92 1.82 -24.27 -22.26
N PRO A 93 1.87 -24.90 -23.45
CA PRO A 93 2.44 -26.24 -23.61
C PRO A 93 3.92 -26.29 -23.23
N GLU A 94 4.68 -25.26 -23.62
CA GLU A 94 6.09 -25.16 -23.28
C GLU A 94 6.29 -25.08 -21.77
N LEU A 95 5.58 -24.19 -21.07
CA LEU A 95 5.65 -24.07 -19.60
C LEU A 95 5.22 -25.34 -18.87
N LYS A 96 4.29 -26.12 -19.44
CA LYS A 96 3.85 -27.40 -18.88
C LYS A 96 4.87 -28.54 -19.09
N ASN A 97 5.77 -28.41 -20.06
CA ASN A 97 6.81 -29.40 -20.34
C ASN A 97 8.02 -29.30 -19.41
N TRP A 98 8.14 -28.23 -18.63
CA TRP A 98 9.18 -28.11 -17.62
C TRP A 98 8.90 -29.06 -16.45
N LYS A 99 9.92 -29.75 -15.93
CA LYS A 99 9.80 -30.69 -14.78
C LYS A 99 9.33 -30.02 -13.48
N VAL A 100 9.51 -28.70 -13.38
CA VAL A 100 8.97 -27.87 -12.31
C VAL A 100 7.64 -27.33 -12.81
N ASP A 101 6.62 -27.28 -11.98
CA ASP A 101 5.29 -26.75 -12.32
C ASP A 101 5.33 -25.21 -12.53
N ALA A 102 6.10 -24.79 -13.52
CA ALA A 102 6.38 -23.41 -13.89
C ALA A 102 5.10 -22.73 -14.35
N TYR A 103 4.21 -23.47 -15.00
CA TYR A 103 2.88 -22.98 -15.35
C TYR A 103 2.09 -22.59 -14.09
N GLN A 104 1.98 -23.46 -13.07
CA GLN A 104 1.26 -23.10 -11.84
C GLN A 104 1.91 -21.93 -11.10
N LEU A 105 3.25 -21.89 -11.05
CA LEU A 105 3.97 -20.79 -10.41
C LEU A 105 3.69 -19.45 -11.10
N VAL A 106 3.90 -19.37 -12.42
CA VAL A 106 3.66 -18.15 -13.21
C VAL A 106 2.19 -17.75 -13.13
N HIS A 107 1.26 -18.70 -13.23
CA HIS A 107 -0.17 -18.43 -13.08
C HIS A 107 -0.52 -17.86 -11.69
N THR A 108 0.10 -18.37 -10.64
CA THR A 108 -0.09 -17.87 -9.27
C THR A 108 0.44 -16.44 -9.13
N VAL A 109 1.62 -16.14 -9.70
CA VAL A 109 2.17 -14.78 -9.69
C VAL A 109 1.24 -13.80 -10.41
N TYR A 110 0.68 -14.16 -11.56
CA TYR A 110 -0.32 -13.31 -12.24
C TYR A 110 -1.59 -13.10 -11.41
N LYS A 111 -2.07 -14.12 -10.68
CA LYS A 111 -3.24 -14.00 -9.79
C LYS A 111 -2.98 -13.07 -8.60
N ILE A 112 -1.80 -13.17 -7.99
CA ILE A 112 -1.37 -12.27 -6.90
C ILE A 112 -1.26 -10.85 -7.44
N THR A 113 -0.57 -10.68 -8.57
CA THR A 113 -0.41 -9.39 -9.26
C THR A 113 -1.74 -8.72 -9.55
N GLU A 114 -2.74 -9.48 -10.03
CA GLU A 114 -4.08 -8.94 -10.26
C GLU A 114 -4.76 -8.51 -8.96
N SER A 115 -4.59 -9.27 -7.88
CA SER A 115 -5.11 -8.88 -6.57
C SER A 115 -4.44 -7.61 -6.04
N THR A 116 -3.14 -7.43 -6.29
CA THR A 116 -2.40 -6.20 -5.99
C THR A 116 -2.90 -5.02 -6.85
N ARG A 117 -3.20 -5.22 -8.14
CA ARG A 117 -3.82 -4.17 -8.99
C ARG A 117 -5.22 -3.79 -8.52
N ILE A 118 -5.97 -4.72 -7.93
CA ILE A 118 -7.28 -4.41 -7.33
C ILE A 118 -7.10 -3.52 -6.10
N GLN A 119 -6.16 -3.84 -5.21
CA GLN A 119 -5.82 -2.98 -4.07
C GLN A 119 -5.39 -1.59 -4.53
N ALA A 120 -4.57 -1.49 -5.57
CA ALA A 120 -4.13 -0.23 -6.14
C ALA A 120 -5.30 0.64 -6.63
N ARG A 121 -6.28 0.02 -7.31
CA ARG A 121 -7.50 0.70 -7.78
C ARG A 121 -8.34 1.21 -6.63
N GLU A 122 -8.54 0.39 -5.59
CA GLU A 122 -9.26 0.81 -4.40
C GLU A 122 -8.56 1.98 -3.70
N SER A 123 -7.25 1.92 -3.51
CA SER A 123 -6.50 3.02 -2.90
C SER A 123 -6.56 4.30 -3.73
N THR A 124 -6.63 4.17 -5.06
CA THR A 124 -6.86 5.32 -5.95
C THR A 124 -8.24 5.92 -5.74
N GLU A 125 -9.27 5.08 -5.61
CA GLU A 125 -10.64 5.53 -5.34
C GLU A 125 -10.77 6.22 -3.98
N LEU A 126 -10.15 5.65 -2.93
CA LEU A 126 -10.08 6.27 -1.61
C LEU A 126 -9.35 7.61 -1.67
N PHE A 127 -8.24 7.71 -2.39
CA PHE A 127 -7.53 8.97 -2.60
C PHE A 127 -8.43 10.02 -3.24
N GLU A 128 -9.14 9.69 -4.33
CA GLU A 128 -10.04 10.62 -5.01
C GLU A 128 -11.20 11.08 -4.11
N GLN A 129 -11.81 10.16 -3.36
CA GLN A 129 -12.89 10.47 -2.43
C GLN A 129 -12.42 11.36 -1.27
N LEU A 130 -11.28 11.03 -0.65
CA LEU A 130 -10.72 11.81 0.46
C LEU A 130 -10.26 13.19 -0.02
N HIS A 131 -9.60 13.26 -1.18
CA HIS A 131 -9.17 14.53 -1.78
C HIS A 131 -10.37 15.41 -2.14
N TYR A 132 -11.46 14.83 -2.66
CA TYR A 132 -12.70 15.58 -2.88
C TYR A 132 -13.29 16.15 -1.59
N LEU A 133 -13.32 15.34 -0.52
CA LEU A 133 -13.82 15.74 0.79
C LEU A 133 -12.94 16.81 1.46
N GLN A 134 -11.63 16.83 1.17
CA GLN A 134 -10.70 17.82 1.73
C GLN A 134 -11.16 19.25 1.50
N TYR A 135 -11.71 19.57 0.33
CA TYR A 135 -12.20 20.91 -0.01
C TYR A 135 -13.56 21.25 0.61
N LYS A 136 -14.28 20.25 1.13
CA LYS A 136 -15.65 20.38 1.66
C LYS A 136 -15.75 20.21 3.16
N ALA A 137 -14.74 19.59 3.78
CA ALA A 137 -14.75 19.27 5.19
C ALA A 137 -14.39 20.51 6.02
N GLU A 138 -15.19 20.77 7.05
CA GLU A 138 -14.81 21.66 8.14
C GLU A 138 -14.18 20.82 9.24
N PHE A 139 -12.96 21.16 9.64
CA PHE A 139 -12.23 20.45 10.68
C PHE A 139 -12.33 21.23 12.00
N GLY A 140 -12.77 20.55 13.07
CA GLY A 140 -12.88 21.15 14.40
C GLY A 140 -11.53 21.46 15.08
N SER A 141 -10.43 20.89 14.58
CA SER A 141 -9.06 21.15 15.08
C SER A 141 -8.04 21.01 13.95
N SER A 142 -6.86 21.64 14.11
CA SER A 142 -5.75 21.44 13.17
C SER A 142 -5.29 19.98 13.16
N GLU A 143 -5.25 19.32 14.32
CA GLU A 143 -4.86 17.91 14.42
C GLU A 143 -5.74 17.00 13.57
N ASN A 144 -7.07 17.18 13.61
CA ASN A 144 -7.99 16.39 12.80
C ASN A 144 -7.78 16.62 11.30
N ARG A 145 -7.47 17.85 10.90
CA ARG A 145 -7.12 18.18 9.52
C ARG A 145 -5.81 17.50 9.11
N ASP A 146 -4.82 17.48 9.99
CA ASP A 146 -3.51 16.88 9.71
C ASP A 146 -3.61 15.35 9.60
N ILE A 147 -4.42 14.71 10.45
CA ILE A 147 -4.76 13.27 10.33
C ILE A 147 -5.43 13.00 8.97
N PHE A 148 -6.40 13.82 8.58
CA PHE A 148 -7.10 13.66 7.31
C PHE A 148 -6.17 13.82 6.11
N ASN A 149 -5.33 14.85 6.11
CA ASN A 149 -4.33 15.09 5.05
C ASN A 149 -3.35 13.92 4.95
N ASN A 150 -2.82 13.43 6.08
CA ASN A 150 -1.95 12.27 6.11
C ASN A 150 -2.66 11.01 5.57
N THR A 151 -3.98 10.88 5.77
CA THR A 151 -4.76 9.74 5.25
C THR A 151 -4.89 9.81 3.72
N ILE A 152 -5.04 11.00 3.14
CA ILE A 152 -4.98 11.22 1.69
C ILE A 152 -3.62 10.77 1.15
N ASP A 153 -2.53 11.24 1.77
CA ASP A 153 -1.17 10.92 1.35
C ASP A 153 -0.91 9.40 1.45
N GLN A 154 -1.40 8.75 2.50
CA GLN A 154 -1.29 7.30 2.67
C GLN A 154 -2.06 6.54 1.58
N ALA A 155 -3.27 6.98 1.23
CA ALA A 155 -4.04 6.36 0.14
C ALA A 155 -3.30 6.49 -1.20
N GLN A 156 -2.71 7.66 -1.48
CA GLN A 156 -1.89 7.88 -2.67
C GLN A 156 -0.64 6.99 -2.68
N GLN A 157 0.10 6.94 -1.57
CA GLN A 157 1.31 6.13 -1.44
C GLN A 157 1.01 4.64 -1.60
N LEU A 158 -0.10 4.16 -1.02
CA LEU A 158 -0.52 2.78 -1.17
C LEU A 158 -0.86 2.45 -2.64
N ALA A 159 -1.57 3.33 -3.34
CA ALA A 159 -1.84 3.14 -4.76
C ALA A 159 -0.55 3.04 -5.59
N VAL A 160 0.41 3.96 -5.37
CA VAL A 160 1.72 3.96 -6.05
C VAL A 160 2.49 2.67 -5.74
N PHE A 161 2.57 2.30 -4.47
CA PHE A 161 3.24 1.08 -4.03
C PHE A 161 2.62 -0.16 -4.71
N SER A 162 1.30 -0.30 -4.66
CA SER A 162 0.61 -1.46 -5.23
C SER A 162 0.75 -1.54 -6.76
N TYR A 163 0.61 -0.44 -7.50
CA TYR A 163 0.88 -0.45 -8.95
C TYR A 163 2.35 -0.77 -9.27
N GLY A 164 3.28 -0.23 -8.48
CA GLY A 164 4.72 -0.52 -8.56
C GLY A 164 5.03 -2.00 -8.38
N SER A 165 4.57 -2.58 -7.26
CA SER A 165 4.78 -4.00 -6.94
C SER A 165 4.13 -4.93 -7.96
N ALA A 166 2.93 -4.60 -8.45
CA ALA A 166 2.26 -5.40 -9.47
C ALA A 166 3.07 -5.44 -10.79
N LYS A 167 3.61 -4.29 -11.22
CA LYS A 167 4.47 -4.24 -12.40
C LYS A 167 5.76 -5.04 -12.22
N GLU A 168 6.42 -4.87 -11.07
CA GLU A 168 7.66 -5.59 -10.78
C GLU A 168 7.46 -7.11 -10.78
N ALA A 169 6.39 -7.59 -10.14
CA ALA A 169 6.06 -9.01 -10.08
C ALA A 169 5.77 -9.61 -11.47
N ALA A 170 5.04 -8.90 -12.33
CA ALA A 170 4.77 -9.34 -13.70
C ALA A 170 6.06 -9.44 -14.54
N ILE A 171 6.95 -8.45 -14.43
CA ILE A 171 8.24 -8.46 -15.13
C ILE A 171 9.12 -9.63 -14.65
N LYS A 172 9.17 -9.89 -13.34
CA LYS A 172 9.91 -11.04 -12.78
C LYS A 172 9.31 -12.37 -13.24
N ALA A 173 7.97 -12.47 -13.32
CA ALA A 173 7.28 -13.69 -13.78
C ALA A 173 7.60 -14.04 -15.23
N LEU A 174 7.78 -13.03 -16.10
CA LEU A 174 8.15 -13.23 -17.50
C LEU A 174 9.61 -13.64 -17.70
N LYS A 175 10.48 -13.38 -16.71
CA LYS A 175 11.93 -13.47 -16.89
C LYS A 175 12.59 -14.81 -16.54
N LEU A 176 11.91 -15.83 -16.00
CA LEU A 176 12.67 -16.99 -15.48
C LEU A 176 12.09 -18.41 -15.68
N PRO A 177 12.94 -19.32 -16.20
CA PRO A 177 12.96 -20.74 -15.87
C PRO A 177 13.85 -21.09 -14.66
N THR A 178 13.55 -22.21 -13.99
CA THR A 178 13.87 -22.49 -12.57
C THR A 178 15.33 -22.83 -12.22
N SER A 179 16.22 -23.14 -13.17
CA SER A 179 17.59 -23.58 -12.84
C SER A 179 18.48 -22.49 -12.24
N ILE A 180 18.08 -21.22 -12.31
CA ILE A 180 18.90 -20.03 -11.98
C ILE A 180 18.27 -19.13 -10.90
N LYS A 181 17.21 -19.62 -10.24
CA LYS A 181 16.45 -18.90 -9.21
C LYS A 181 17.22 -18.67 -7.89
N HIS A 182 18.37 -19.32 -7.72
CA HIS A 182 19.21 -19.26 -6.51
C HIS A 182 20.28 -18.14 -6.53
N LEU A 183 20.34 -17.34 -7.61
CA LEU A 183 21.29 -16.22 -7.80
C LEU A 183 20.61 -14.84 -7.70
N GLU A 184 19.33 -14.78 -7.38
CA GLU A 184 18.72 -13.50 -6.98
C GLU A 184 19.46 -13.00 -5.72
N PRO A 185 19.82 -11.71 -5.62
CA PRO A 185 20.25 -11.17 -4.35
C PRO A 185 19.11 -11.45 -3.38
N THR A 186 19.36 -12.34 -2.40
CA THR A 186 18.53 -12.48 -1.23
C THR A 186 18.42 -11.09 -0.64
N SER A 187 17.29 -10.43 -0.90
CA SER A 187 16.81 -9.43 0.03
C SER A 187 16.57 -10.21 1.31
N GLU A 188 17.60 -10.27 2.15
CA GLU A 188 17.50 -10.72 3.53
C GLU A 188 16.34 -9.92 4.13
N GLU A 189 15.15 -10.53 4.18
CA GLU A 189 14.04 -10.02 4.95
C GLU A 189 14.29 -10.44 6.40
N ASP A 190 15.35 -9.87 6.97
CA ASP A 190 15.71 -10.00 8.36
C ASP A 190 14.56 -9.44 9.21
N GLY A 191 13.73 -10.35 9.70
CA GLY A 191 12.59 -10.06 10.57
C GLY A 191 11.28 -10.74 10.18
N LYS A 192 11.18 -11.44 9.04
CA LYS A 192 9.93 -12.15 8.69
C LYS A 192 9.90 -13.55 9.28
N LYS A 193 8.81 -13.85 9.99
CA LYS A 193 8.47 -15.20 10.45
C LYS A 193 8.30 -16.11 9.22
N ASN A 194 9.00 -17.25 9.20
CA ASN A 194 8.84 -18.24 8.15
C ASN A 194 7.39 -18.73 8.06
N SER A 195 6.91 -18.93 6.84
CA SER A 195 5.54 -19.40 6.58
C SER A 195 5.27 -20.82 7.08
N PHE A 196 6.32 -21.60 7.32
CA PHE A 196 6.28 -22.90 7.97
C PHE A 196 7.04 -22.81 9.29
N ASP A 197 6.44 -23.33 10.33
CA ASP A 197 7.04 -23.56 11.64
C ASP A 197 8.16 -24.61 11.53
N ASN A 198 9.19 -24.48 12.37
CA ASN A 198 10.34 -25.40 12.35
C ASN A 198 9.93 -26.86 12.58
N GLU A 199 8.80 -27.11 13.26
CA GLU A 199 8.21 -28.43 13.47
C GLU A 199 7.61 -29.05 12.19
N PHE A 200 7.21 -28.23 11.22
CA PHE A 200 6.70 -28.71 9.92
C PHE A 200 7.84 -29.03 8.92
N VAL A 201 9.02 -28.47 9.15
CA VAL A 201 10.20 -28.60 8.27
C VAL A 201 11.12 -29.74 8.72
N GLU A 202 10.94 -30.26 9.93
CA GLU A 202 11.61 -31.45 10.48
C GLU A 202 10.91 -32.76 10.04
#